data_AF-A0A6B2LJD5-F1
#
_entry.id   AF-A0A6B2LJD5-F1
#
_cell.length_a   1.000
_cell.length_b   1.000
_cell.length_c   1.000
_cell.angle_alpha   90.00
_cell.angle_beta   90.00
_cell.angle_gamma   90.00
#
_symmetry.space_group_name_H-M   'P 1'
#
loop_
_entity.id
_entity.type
_entity.pdbx_description
1 polymer ?
#
loop_
_entity_poly.entity_id
_entity_poly.type
_entity_poly.pdbx_seq_one_letter_code
_entity_poly.pdbx_strand_id
1 'polypeptide(L)'
;MQRTRAEGAEGRDFYAQLGLVTTKKVPLVYSPRYNIKFFGLEKFHPFDSCKYEKIYSSLVQNGVVNKDETIEPSRILTRKELEEVHNSSYLDTLSSSSTLASITEIGFVSFIPNFILQHVLLKPFLYATSGSVLSGHLAVEKGWAVNLGGGFHHSSYNSGGGFCTYADITLCHKYLRKHHPKGLTPLLVFLNT
;
A
#
# COMPACT_ATOMS: atom_id res chain seq x y z
N MET A 1 25.16 21.38 0.62
CA MET A 1 24.53 21.65 -0.69
C MET A 1 24.60 20.46 -1.67
N GLN A 2 25.65 19.62 -1.65
CA GLN A 2 25.74 18.42 -2.52
C GLN A 2 24.87 17.23 -2.06
N ARG A 3 24.77 16.94 -0.74
CA ARG A 3 23.95 15.83 -0.21
C ARG A 3 22.46 15.93 -0.58
N THR A 4 21.88 17.12 -0.42
CA THR A 4 20.47 17.39 -0.75
C THR A 4 20.12 17.22 -2.24
N ARG A 5 21.11 17.36 -3.14
CA ARG A 5 20.91 17.20 -4.58
C ARG A 5 20.96 15.72 -4.99
N ALA A 6 21.76 14.91 -4.30
CA ALA A 6 21.85 13.47 -4.49
C ALA A 6 20.60 12.75 -3.94
N GLU A 7 20.14 13.12 -2.73
CA GLU A 7 18.91 12.57 -2.11
C GLU A 7 17.66 12.84 -2.96
N GLY A 8 17.58 14.02 -3.58
CA GLY A 8 16.49 14.37 -4.51
C GLY A 8 16.57 13.65 -5.86
N ALA A 9 17.76 13.21 -6.31
CA ALA A 9 17.89 12.39 -7.51
C ALA A 9 17.51 10.93 -7.23
N GLU A 10 18.01 10.37 -6.12
CA GLU A 10 17.68 9.03 -5.66
C GLU A 10 16.17 8.85 -5.42
N GLY A 11 15.51 9.89 -4.86
CA GLY A 11 14.05 9.88 -4.70
C GLY A 11 13.28 9.87 -6.01
N ARG A 12 13.71 10.67 -6.99
CA ARG A 12 13.10 10.65 -8.33
C ARG A 12 13.25 9.28 -8.99
N ASP A 13 14.41 8.64 -8.86
CA ASP A 13 14.64 7.31 -9.41
C ASP A 13 13.79 6.25 -8.71
N PHE A 14 13.68 6.31 -7.38
CA PHE A 14 12.80 5.43 -6.61
C PHE A 14 11.33 5.56 -7.05
N TYR A 15 10.80 6.79 -7.12
CA TYR A 15 9.41 7.02 -7.51
C TYR A 15 9.16 6.71 -8.98
N ALA A 16 10.11 6.97 -9.88
CA ALA A 16 9.99 6.58 -11.29
C ALA A 16 9.89 5.05 -11.44
N GLN A 17 10.60 4.28 -10.62
CA GLN A 17 10.48 2.82 -10.58
C GLN A 17 9.17 2.35 -9.94
N LEU A 18 8.64 3.10 -8.97
CA LEU A 18 7.38 2.78 -8.28
C LEU A 18 6.16 3.15 -9.12
N GLY A 19 6.23 4.16 -9.98
CA GLY A 19 5.17 4.55 -10.90
C GLY A 19 5.57 5.74 -11.78
N LEU A 20 5.40 5.59 -13.10
CA LEU A 20 5.58 6.70 -14.03
C LEU A 20 4.42 7.71 -13.89
N VAL A 21 4.75 8.92 -13.44
CA VAL A 21 3.79 10.02 -13.34
C VAL A 21 3.60 10.63 -14.72
N THR A 22 2.60 10.16 -15.48
CA THR A 22 2.13 10.93 -16.63
C THR A 22 1.26 12.09 -16.14
N THR A 23 1.46 13.27 -16.71
CA THR A 23 0.82 14.53 -16.27
C THR A 23 -0.70 14.54 -16.48
N LYS A 24 -1.25 13.66 -17.32
CA LYS A 24 -2.68 13.61 -17.67
C LYS A 24 -3.55 12.74 -16.77
N LYS A 25 -2.98 11.85 -15.94
CA LYS A 25 -3.76 10.92 -15.12
C LYS A 25 -4.28 11.56 -13.83
N VAL A 26 -5.51 11.22 -13.46
CA VAL A 26 -6.10 11.56 -12.15
C VAL A 26 -5.23 10.92 -11.06
N PRO A 27 -4.85 11.61 -9.96
CA PRO A 27 -4.03 11.07 -8.89
C PRO A 27 -4.81 10.09 -7.98
N LEU A 28 -5.52 9.15 -8.60
CA LEU A 28 -6.20 8.04 -7.97
C LEU A 28 -5.38 6.77 -8.19
N VAL A 29 -4.84 6.22 -7.11
CA VAL A 29 -4.01 5.02 -7.12
C VAL A 29 -4.84 3.78 -6.83
N TYR A 30 -4.88 2.87 -7.79
CA TYR A 30 -5.61 1.61 -7.70
C TYR A 30 -4.92 0.54 -8.53
N SER A 31 -4.87 -0.68 -7.97
CA SER A 31 -4.52 -1.89 -8.71
C SER A 31 -5.62 -2.92 -8.52
N PRO A 32 -6.05 -3.64 -9.59
CA PRO A 32 -6.88 -4.82 -9.44
C PRO A 32 -6.29 -5.87 -8.48
N ARG A 33 -4.97 -5.83 -8.26
CA ARG A 33 -4.21 -6.72 -7.37
C ARG A 33 -4.36 -6.38 -5.89
N TYR A 34 -5.06 -5.30 -5.53
CA TYR A 34 -5.42 -5.00 -4.13
C TYR A 34 -6.46 -5.98 -3.58
N ASN A 35 -7.26 -6.58 -4.48
CA ASN A 35 -8.37 -7.42 -4.08
C ASN A 35 -7.87 -8.81 -3.68
N ILE A 36 -8.28 -9.28 -2.51
CA ILE A 36 -7.99 -10.63 -2.02
C ILE A 36 -9.16 -11.52 -2.45
N LYS A 37 -8.93 -12.38 -3.44
CA LYS A 37 -9.92 -13.34 -3.95
C LYS A 37 -9.44 -14.75 -3.58
N PHE A 38 -10.24 -15.51 -2.82
CA PHE A 38 -9.85 -16.84 -2.39
C PHE A 38 -11.03 -17.82 -2.49
N PHE A 39 -11.36 -18.23 -3.72
CA PHE A 39 -12.34 -19.29 -4.01
C PHE A 39 -13.68 -19.18 -3.25
N GLY A 40 -14.18 -17.97 -2.96
CA GLY A 40 -15.43 -17.74 -2.24
C GLY A 40 -15.28 -17.46 -0.74
N LEU A 41 -14.09 -17.64 -0.17
CA LEU A 41 -13.81 -17.31 1.24
C LEU A 41 -13.77 -15.81 1.51
N GLU A 42 -13.67 -14.97 0.46
CA GLU A 42 -13.90 -13.53 0.57
C GLU A 42 -15.28 -13.18 1.14
N LYS A 43 -16.27 -14.07 1.02
CA LYS A 43 -17.64 -13.88 1.53
C LYS A 43 -17.80 -14.17 3.02
N PHE A 44 -16.85 -14.90 3.62
CA PHE A 44 -16.85 -15.23 5.05
C PHE A 44 -15.99 -14.25 5.86
N HIS A 45 -15.36 -13.31 5.18
CA HIS A 45 -14.49 -12.33 5.78
C HIS A 45 -15.33 -11.16 6.33
N PRO A 46 -15.09 -10.69 7.58
CA PRO A 46 -15.83 -9.56 8.14
C PRO A 46 -15.59 -8.26 7.35
N PHE A 47 -14.49 -8.21 6.60
CA PHE A 47 -14.12 -7.09 5.75
C PHE A 47 -14.24 -7.46 4.26
N ASP A 48 -14.94 -6.66 3.47
CA ASP A 48 -15.12 -6.87 2.04
C ASP A 48 -13.78 -6.73 1.30
N SER A 49 -13.16 -7.87 1.00
CA SER A 49 -11.83 -7.93 0.39
C SER A 49 -11.79 -7.48 -1.07
N CYS A 50 -12.95 -7.23 -1.69
CA CYS A 50 -13.11 -6.68 -3.03
C CYS A 50 -13.69 -5.26 -3.02
N LYS A 51 -13.76 -4.59 -1.85
CA LYS A 51 -14.33 -3.24 -1.73
C LYS A 51 -13.64 -2.23 -2.65
N TYR A 52 -12.35 -2.39 -2.88
CA TYR A 52 -11.54 -1.50 -3.72
C TYR A 52 -12.00 -1.55 -5.19
N GLU A 53 -12.25 -2.75 -5.71
CA GLU A 53 -12.83 -2.95 -7.04
C GLU A 53 -14.23 -2.34 -7.14
N LYS A 54 -15.05 -2.47 -6.10
CA LYS A 54 -16.40 -1.88 -6.06
C LYS A 54 -16.37 -0.35 -6.05
N ILE A 55 -15.50 0.25 -5.24
CA ILE A 55 -15.29 1.70 -5.20
C ILE A 55 -14.80 2.20 -6.56
N TYR A 56 -13.75 1.58 -7.11
CA TYR A 56 -13.24 1.92 -8.44
C TYR A 56 -14.33 1.80 -9.52
N SER A 57 -15.07 0.70 -9.54
CA SER A 57 -16.16 0.47 -10.49
C SER A 57 -17.25 1.54 -10.37
N SER A 58 -17.61 1.93 -9.14
CA SER A 58 -18.57 3.00 -8.88
C SER A 58 -18.06 4.35 -9.41
N LEU A 59 -16.80 4.71 -9.16
CA LEU A 59 -16.20 5.95 -9.65
C LEU A 59 -16.20 6.01 -11.19
N VAL A 60 -15.92 4.89 -11.86
CA VAL A 60 -15.97 4.79 -13.32
C VAL A 60 -17.41 4.91 -13.84
N GLN A 61 -18.36 4.19 -13.25
CA GLN A 61 -19.76 4.23 -13.67
C GLN A 61 -20.39 5.62 -13.53
N ASN A 62 -19.99 6.38 -12.51
CA ASN A 62 -20.46 7.74 -12.28
C ASN A 62 -19.67 8.80 -13.07
N GLY A 63 -18.71 8.40 -13.92
CA GLY A 63 -17.92 9.33 -14.75
C GLY A 63 -16.94 10.21 -13.95
N VAL A 64 -16.63 9.86 -12.69
CA VAL A 64 -15.66 10.58 -11.86
C VAL A 64 -14.23 10.34 -12.36
N VAL A 65 -13.96 9.13 -12.85
CA VAL A 65 -12.69 8.76 -13.50
C VAL A 65 -12.99 7.94 -14.75
N ASN A 66 -12.22 8.12 -15.83
CA ASN A 66 -12.35 7.21 -16.97
C ASN A 66 -11.63 5.89 -16.68
N LYS A 67 -12.07 4.84 -17.37
CA LYS A 67 -11.33 3.57 -17.41
C LYS A 67 -9.91 3.86 -17.93
N ASP A 68 -8.90 3.33 -17.24
CA ASP A 68 -7.46 3.48 -17.53
C ASP A 68 -6.80 4.83 -17.14
N GLU A 69 -7.55 5.74 -16.51
CA GLU A 69 -7.00 7.00 -15.97
C GLU A 69 -6.39 6.88 -14.57
N THR A 70 -6.57 5.73 -13.91
CA THR A 70 -5.93 5.46 -12.63
C THR A 70 -4.44 5.17 -12.78
N ILE A 71 -3.75 5.33 -11.65
CA ILE A 71 -2.33 5.06 -11.51
C ILE A 71 -2.17 3.76 -10.72
N GLU A 72 -1.33 2.85 -11.20
CA GLU A 72 -0.99 1.62 -10.52
C GLU A 72 0.51 1.63 -10.16
N PRO A 73 0.91 1.14 -8.97
CA PRO A 73 2.32 0.91 -8.68
C PRO A 73 2.94 -0.05 -9.71
N SER A 74 3.98 0.39 -10.42
CA SER A 74 4.69 -0.39 -11.42
C SER A 74 5.49 -1.57 -10.82
N ARG A 75 5.78 -1.49 -9.53
CA ARG A 75 6.34 -2.58 -8.73
C ARG A 75 5.78 -2.54 -7.31
N ILE A 76 6.02 -3.63 -6.57
CA ILE A 76 5.83 -3.65 -5.12
C ILE A 76 7.13 -3.26 -4.40
N LEU A 77 6.97 -2.85 -3.15
CA LEU A 77 8.08 -2.62 -2.23
C LEU A 77 8.86 -3.91 -1.96
N THR A 78 10.18 -3.78 -1.89
CA THR A 78 11.10 -4.85 -1.52
C THR A 78 11.17 -5.02 -0.02
N ARG A 79 11.67 -6.16 0.45
CA ARG A 79 11.91 -6.39 1.87
C ARG A 79 12.76 -5.29 2.52
N LYS A 80 13.86 -4.88 1.87
CA LYS A 80 14.75 -3.83 2.38
C LYS A 80 14.05 -2.49 2.58
N GLU A 81 13.08 -2.18 1.72
CA GLU A 81 12.25 -0.97 1.82
C GLU A 81 11.24 -1.09 2.97
N LEU A 82 10.71 -2.28 3.24
CA LEU A 82 9.84 -2.52 4.41
C LEU A 82 10.61 -2.47 5.73
N GLU A 83 11.87 -2.94 5.74
CA GLU A 83 12.77 -2.88 6.90
C GLU A 83 13.09 -1.44 7.34
N GLU A 84 12.74 -0.45 6.53
CA GLU A 84 12.80 0.95 6.93
C GLU A 84 11.80 1.30 8.06
N VAL A 85 10.69 0.56 8.18
CA VAL A 85 9.64 0.79 9.20
C VAL A 85 9.25 -0.45 9.98
N HIS A 86 9.82 -1.61 9.66
CA HIS A 86 9.65 -2.85 10.39
C HIS A 86 10.99 -3.43 10.79
N ASN A 87 11.04 -4.18 11.90
CA ASN A 87 12.20 -5.04 12.14
C ASN A 87 12.16 -6.29 11.26
N SER A 88 13.34 -6.81 10.93
CA SER A 88 13.48 -8.04 10.13
C SER A 88 12.80 -9.24 10.80
N SER A 89 12.88 -9.35 12.13
CA SER A 89 12.27 -10.46 12.89
C SER A 89 10.75 -10.57 12.67
N TYR A 90 10.04 -9.44 12.65
CA TYR A 90 8.61 -9.38 12.36
C TYR A 90 8.33 -9.80 10.92
N LEU A 91 9.09 -9.27 9.95
CA LEU A 91 8.94 -9.66 8.55
C LEU A 91 9.19 -11.15 8.34
N ASP A 92 10.10 -11.76 9.10
CA ASP A 92 10.35 -13.21 9.07
C ASP A 92 9.13 -14.00 9.55
N THR A 93 8.40 -13.49 10.55
CA THR A 93 7.19 -14.15 11.05
C THR A 93 6.07 -14.25 10.00
N LEU A 94 6.09 -13.42 8.94
CA LEU A 94 5.09 -13.46 7.86
C LEU A 94 5.19 -14.74 6.99
N SER A 95 6.26 -15.52 7.14
CA SER A 95 6.39 -16.86 6.57
C SER A 95 5.59 -17.93 7.32
N SER A 96 4.95 -17.58 8.44
CA SER A 96 4.09 -18.47 9.23
C SER A 96 2.60 -18.20 8.97
N SER A 97 1.85 -19.23 8.59
CA SER A 97 0.38 -19.13 8.44
C SER A 97 -0.32 -18.77 9.75
N SER A 98 0.21 -19.19 10.91
CA SER A 98 -0.35 -18.84 12.22
C SER A 98 -0.21 -17.36 12.54
N THR A 99 0.92 -16.75 12.16
CA THR A 99 1.10 -15.30 12.26
C THR A 99 0.10 -14.57 11.38
N LEU A 100 -0.05 -15.00 10.12
CA LEU A 100 -1.00 -14.38 9.20
C LEU A 100 -2.44 -14.49 9.69
N ALA A 101 -2.83 -15.65 10.24
CA ALA A 101 -4.13 -15.84 10.87
C ALA A 101 -4.39 -14.91 12.05
N SER A 102 -3.34 -14.62 12.83
CA SER A 102 -3.41 -13.67 13.94
C SER A 102 -3.57 -12.24 13.44
N ILE A 103 -2.81 -11.84 12.41
CA ILE A 103 -2.88 -10.50 11.79
C ILE A 103 -4.25 -10.27 11.13
N THR A 104 -4.81 -11.30 10.49
CA THR A 104 -6.13 -11.22 9.85
C THR A 104 -7.28 -11.48 10.81
N GLU A 105 -7.03 -11.86 12.07
CA GLU A 105 -8.07 -12.23 13.04
C GLU A 105 -9.00 -13.36 12.54
N ILE A 106 -8.49 -14.21 11.63
CA ILE A 106 -9.24 -15.31 11.03
C ILE A 106 -8.46 -16.60 11.27
N GLY A 107 -8.87 -17.35 12.30
CA GLY A 107 -8.19 -18.59 12.69
C GLY A 107 -8.03 -19.61 11.55
N PHE A 108 -9.01 -19.69 10.63
CA PHE A 108 -8.95 -20.62 9.50
C PHE A 108 -7.75 -20.39 8.56
N VAL A 109 -7.23 -19.16 8.48
CA VAL A 109 -6.03 -18.83 7.68
C VAL A 109 -4.82 -19.67 8.10
N SER A 110 -4.76 -20.11 9.36
CA SER A 110 -3.64 -20.92 9.87
C SER A 110 -3.53 -22.29 9.19
N PHE A 111 -4.62 -22.81 8.63
CA PHE A 111 -4.64 -24.09 7.90
C PHE A 111 -4.29 -23.95 6.42
N ILE A 112 -4.20 -22.71 5.90
CA ILE A 112 -3.87 -22.47 4.50
C ILE A 112 -2.34 -22.56 4.34
N PRO A 113 -1.83 -23.31 3.34
CA PRO A 113 -0.41 -23.36 3.05
C PRO A 113 0.18 -21.96 2.84
N ASN A 114 1.30 -21.66 3.50
CA ASN A 114 1.86 -20.31 3.52
C ASN A 114 2.16 -19.78 2.11
N PHE A 115 2.64 -20.60 1.18
CA PHE A 115 2.92 -20.18 -0.21
C PHE A 115 1.68 -19.59 -0.90
N ILE A 116 0.48 -20.09 -0.58
CA ILE A 116 -0.78 -19.53 -1.10
C ILE A 116 -1.00 -18.16 -0.47
N LEU A 117 -0.88 -18.04 0.85
CA LEU A 117 -1.04 -16.78 1.58
C LEU A 117 -0.05 -15.69 1.13
N GLN A 118 1.18 -16.06 0.77
CA GLN A 118 2.14 -15.14 0.17
C GLN A 118 1.58 -14.47 -1.09
N HIS A 119 0.87 -15.24 -1.92
CA HIS A 119 0.34 -14.75 -3.19
C HIS A 119 -1.03 -14.11 -3.09
N VAL A 120 -1.95 -14.68 -2.29
CA VAL A 120 -3.35 -14.24 -2.26
C VAL A 120 -3.63 -13.20 -1.17
N LEU A 121 -2.79 -13.10 -0.13
CA LEU A 121 -3.00 -12.19 1.00
C LEU A 121 -1.90 -11.13 1.10
N LEU A 122 -0.65 -11.57 1.27
CA LEU A 122 0.47 -10.64 1.51
C LEU A 122 0.82 -9.80 0.29
N LYS A 123 0.76 -10.38 -0.91
CA LYS A 123 1.04 -9.64 -2.15
C LYS A 123 0.02 -8.50 -2.37
N PRO A 124 -1.30 -8.70 -2.24
CA PRO A 124 -2.26 -7.59 -2.23
C PRO A 124 -1.95 -6.49 -1.21
N PHE A 125 -1.62 -6.84 0.03
CA PHE A 125 -1.22 -5.87 1.04
C PHE A 125 0.05 -5.10 0.65
N LEU A 126 1.04 -5.76 0.02
CA LEU A 126 2.21 -5.07 -0.50
C LEU A 126 1.88 -4.11 -1.65
N TYR A 127 0.97 -4.48 -2.55
CA TYR A 127 0.49 -3.58 -3.60
C TYR A 127 -0.19 -2.35 -3.00
N ALA A 128 -1.08 -2.53 -2.02
CA ALA A 128 -1.72 -1.44 -1.31
C ALA A 128 -0.70 -0.53 -0.61
N THR A 129 0.28 -1.11 0.09
CA THR A 129 1.37 -0.40 0.78
C THR A 129 2.20 0.43 -0.22
N SER A 130 2.53 -0.17 -1.36
CA SER A 130 3.26 0.51 -2.45
C SER A 130 2.44 1.67 -3.03
N GLY A 131 1.12 1.48 -3.14
CA GLY A 131 0.17 2.52 -3.53
C GLY A 131 0.13 3.71 -2.56
N SER A 132 0.26 3.47 -1.25
CA SER A 132 0.30 4.54 -0.25
C SER A 132 1.56 5.40 -0.37
N VAL A 133 2.72 4.76 -0.58
CA VAL A 133 3.99 5.47 -0.82
C VAL A 133 3.94 6.27 -2.14
N LEU A 134 3.38 5.69 -3.20
CA LEU A 134 3.19 6.38 -4.49
C LEU A 134 2.21 7.55 -4.36
N SER A 135 1.10 7.37 -3.65
CA SER A 135 0.11 8.42 -3.43
C SER A 135 0.69 9.59 -2.65
N GLY A 136 1.53 9.33 -1.64
CA GLY A 136 2.23 10.40 -0.93
C GLY A 136 3.03 11.27 -1.90
N HIS A 137 3.83 10.66 -2.78
CA HIS A 137 4.59 11.41 -3.78
C HIS A 137 3.69 12.16 -4.76
N LEU A 138 2.63 11.52 -5.28
CA LEU A 138 1.68 12.17 -6.16
C LEU A 138 0.99 13.37 -5.48
N ALA A 139 0.72 13.30 -4.19
CA ALA A 139 0.15 14.42 -3.45
C ALA A 139 1.10 15.62 -3.38
N VAL A 140 2.42 15.38 -3.27
CA VAL A 140 3.43 16.45 -3.36
C VAL A 140 3.48 17.06 -4.77
N GLU A 141 3.49 16.22 -5.80
CA GLU A 141 3.64 16.67 -7.20
C GLU A 141 2.37 17.31 -7.78
N LYS A 142 1.19 16.80 -7.42
CA LYS A 142 -0.11 17.18 -8.00
C LYS A 142 -1.03 17.92 -7.02
N GLY A 143 -0.58 18.13 -5.78
CA GLY A 143 -1.34 18.79 -4.71
C GLY A 143 -2.33 17.89 -3.97
N TRP A 144 -2.68 16.73 -4.52
CA TRP A 144 -3.53 15.71 -3.88
C TRP A 144 -3.32 14.33 -4.51
N ALA A 145 -3.65 13.28 -3.77
CA ALA A 145 -3.76 11.93 -4.28
C ALA A 145 -4.60 11.04 -3.34
N VAL A 146 -5.17 9.96 -3.87
CA VAL A 146 -5.94 8.97 -3.10
C VAL A 146 -5.43 7.57 -3.44
N ASN A 147 -5.11 6.76 -2.42
CA ASN A 147 -4.91 5.31 -2.59
C ASN A 147 -6.18 4.58 -2.18
N LEU A 148 -6.76 3.73 -3.04
CA LEU A 148 -7.97 3.00 -2.67
C LEU A 148 -7.70 1.87 -1.65
N GLY A 149 -6.48 1.30 -1.59
CA GLY A 149 -6.20 0.05 -0.88
C GLY A 149 -5.50 0.14 0.48
N GLY A 150 -4.93 1.29 0.85
CA GLY A 150 -4.04 1.44 2.00
C GLY A 150 -4.75 1.74 3.33
N GLY A 151 -4.03 2.38 4.26
CA GLY A 151 -4.56 2.79 5.57
C GLY A 151 -4.37 1.73 6.65
N PHE A 152 -3.21 1.08 6.67
CA PHE A 152 -2.90 -0.01 7.59
C PHE A 152 -2.47 0.52 8.97
N HIS A 153 -3.40 1.19 9.66
CA HIS A 153 -3.15 1.87 10.94
C HIS A 153 -2.94 0.94 12.13
N HIS A 154 -3.29 -0.35 12.02
CA HIS A 154 -3.03 -1.34 13.07
C HIS A 154 -1.66 -2.01 12.95
N SER A 155 -0.85 -1.63 11.94
CA SER A 155 0.50 -2.15 11.78
C SER A 155 1.53 -1.25 12.47
N SER A 156 2.49 -1.86 13.15
CA SER A 156 3.55 -1.20 13.90
C SER A 156 4.93 -1.76 13.56
N TYR A 157 5.99 -1.23 14.16
CA TYR A 157 7.38 -1.64 13.88
C TYR A 157 7.63 -3.15 14.01
N ASN A 158 6.92 -3.83 14.91
CA ASN A 158 7.14 -5.25 15.21
C ASN A 158 5.86 -6.10 15.21
N SER A 159 4.73 -5.56 14.72
CA SER A 159 3.45 -6.26 14.72
C SER A 159 2.50 -5.81 13.61
N GLY A 160 1.51 -6.65 13.33
CA GLY A 160 0.33 -6.33 12.52
C GLY A 160 -0.94 -6.86 13.19
N GLY A 161 -2.10 -6.40 12.75
CA GLY A 161 -3.41 -6.76 13.29
C GLY A 161 -4.54 -6.14 12.47
N GLY A 162 -5.78 -6.57 12.64
CA GLY A 162 -6.94 -6.01 11.92
C GLY A 162 -6.72 -5.84 10.41
N PHE A 163 -6.15 -6.85 9.73
CA PHE A 163 -5.81 -6.83 8.30
C PHE A 163 -4.69 -5.86 7.88
N CYS A 164 -4.01 -5.24 8.84
CA CYS A 164 -2.91 -4.31 8.62
C CYS A 164 -1.58 -5.05 8.80
N THR A 165 -0.99 -5.54 7.71
CA THR A 165 0.29 -6.27 7.77
C THR A 165 1.52 -5.36 7.73
N TYR A 166 1.50 -4.31 6.90
CA TYR A 166 2.64 -3.42 6.71
C TYR A 166 2.27 -2.00 7.11
N ALA A 167 3.15 -1.27 7.79
CA ALA A 167 2.91 0.09 8.28
C ALA A 167 3.04 1.11 7.14
N ASP A 168 2.12 1.04 6.17
CA ASP A 168 2.12 1.83 4.95
C ASP A 168 2.08 3.34 5.20
N ILE A 169 1.33 3.77 6.22
CA ILE A 169 1.25 5.13 6.75
C ILE A 169 2.64 5.64 7.13
N THR A 170 3.30 4.91 8.02
CA THR A 170 4.62 5.24 8.56
C THR A 170 5.66 5.24 7.46
N LEU A 171 5.58 4.27 6.54
CA LEU A 171 6.49 4.16 5.40
C LEU A 171 6.33 5.34 4.45
N CYS A 172 5.09 5.68 4.08
CA CYS A 172 4.78 6.82 3.24
C CYS A 172 5.33 8.11 3.85
N HIS A 173 5.04 8.38 5.13
CA HIS A 173 5.56 9.55 5.83
C HIS A 173 7.10 9.57 5.85
N LYS A 174 7.75 8.45 6.16
CA LYS A 174 9.21 8.36 6.20
C LYS A 174 9.82 8.65 4.83
N TYR A 175 9.29 8.07 3.77
CA TYR A 175 9.75 8.29 2.40
C TYR A 175 9.52 9.73 1.94
N LEU A 176 8.36 10.32 2.27
CA LEU A 176 8.10 11.74 2.01
C LEU A 176 9.15 12.64 2.65
N ARG A 177 9.48 12.44 3.92
CA ARG A 177 10.53 13.25 4.56
C ARG A 177 11.92 13.02 3.97
N LYS A 178 12.22 11.77 3.59
CA LYS A 178 13.52 11.38 3.03
C LYS A 178 13.74 11.98 1.64
N HIS A 179 12.73 11.96 0.79
CA HIS A 179 12.84 12.34 -0.62
C HIS A 179 12.34 13.76 -0.93
N HIS A 180 11.55 14.37 -0.03
CA HIS A 180 11.06 15.75 -0.15
C HIS A 180 11.36 16.59 1.11
N PRO A 181 12.65 16.81 1.46
CA PRO A 181 13.06 17.37 2.75
C PRO A 181 12.78 18.88 2.98
N LYS A 182 12.24 19.61 1.99
CA LYS A 182 11.99 21.06 2.10
C LYS A 182 10.51 21.38 2.21
N GLY A 183 10.11 22.04 3.29
CA GLY A 183 8.84 22.79 3.38
C GLY A 183 7.55 21.96 3.45
N LEU A 184 7.63 20.63 3.44
CA LEU A 184 6.46 19.77 3.63
C LEU A 184 6.24 19.53 5.13
N THR A 185 5.13 20.03 5.63
CA THR A 185 4.47 19.48 6.82
C THR A 185 3.30 18.64 6.30
N PRO A 186 3.52 17.38 5.89
CA PRO A 186 2.46 16.57 5.31
C PRO A 186 1.37 16.36 6.35
N LEU A 187 0.19 16.97 6.14
CA LEU A 187 -1.01 16.61 6.88
C LEU A 187 -1.59 15.36 6.24
N LEU A 188 -1.26 14.21 6.82
CA LEU A 188 -1.80 12.93 6.39
C LEU A 188 -3.12 12.68 7.12
N VAL A 189 -4.23 12.91 6.42
CA VAL A 189 -5.58 12.71 6.97
C VAL A 189 -6.03 11.29 6.68
N PHE A 190 -6.14 10.48 7.72
CA PHE A 190 -6.75 9.16 7.65
C PHE A 190 -8.25 9.29 7.84
N LEU A 191 -9.00 9.26 6.74
CA LEU A 191 -10.44 9.08 6.78
C LEU A 191 -10.72 7.58 6.91
N ASN A 192 -10.62 7.03 8.12
CA ASN A 192 -11.15 5.69 8.39
C ASN A 192 -12.45 5.83 9.20
N THR A 193 -13.50 5.22 8.67
CA THR A 193 -14.77 4.89 9.31
C THR A 193 -14.86 3.38 9.46
#